data_AF-A0A1V2B5M2-F1
#
_entry.id   AF-A0A1V2B5M2-F1
#
_cell.length_a   1.000
_cell.length_b   1.000
_cell.length_c   1.000
_cell.angle_alpha   90.00
_cell.angle_beta   90.00
_cell.angle_gamma   90.00
#
_symmetry.space_group_name_H-M   'P 1'
#
loop_
_entity.id
_entity.type
_entity.pdbx_description
1 polymer ?
#
loop_
_entity_poly.entity_id
_entity_poly.type
_entity_poly.pdbx_seq_one_letter_code
_entity_poly.pdbx_strand_id
1 'polypeptide(L)'
;MRLLVCVFLLLCGQHLFAHPMPNSIVSLSILDHSIKGEAKMPMLELASALQQTRIDTIDPAYFQQHIRALSGDRQWTTTIDSIRMTTDTDPNVGRYQEVLVYFEMTPPDPALLRDFNFRYNAIIHEVVTHKILVFVKQDWKNGIQNGEQIGIIKMDTRSGKVFPMYINLEHGTYWTGFKNMVMLGIEHIREGTDHLLFLLALMLPAADRIKRLIQIVTAFTIGHSISLLCGTLGWIVIPSQWVEIAITFTILISAIHIIRPIFKGKEAWIAITFGFIHGLAFASALNNLDLVPTEMALSILGFNIGIETMQLFVLLCTVPWLLLINNVWIKYLGGVIAIIASLGWMIERISNEPNIISAQIEQIQGKWFILVLAIMAIIAYGTRWVRTRSLS
;
A
#
# COMPACT_ATOMS: atom_id res chain seq x y z
N MET A 1 -48.66 29.63 14.42
CA MET A 1 -48.60 29.36 12.97
C MET A 1 -47.23 29.66 12.33
N ARG A 2 -46.45 30.65 12.81
CA ARG A 2 -45.11 30.95 12.25
C ARG A 2 -44.00 29.94 12.62
N LEU A 3 -44.06 29.31 13.80
CA LEU A 3 -43.07 28.30 14.21
C LEU A 3 -43.18 26.98 13.43
N LEU A 4 -44.39 26.61 13.00
CA LEU A 4 -44.64 25.36 12.27
C LEU A 4 -44.10 25.40 10.82
N VAL A 5 -44.03 26.58 10.22
CA VAL A 5 -43.47 26.78 8.87
C VAL A 5 -41.93 26.65 8.88
N CYS A 6 -41.26 27.13 9.93
CA CYS A 6 -39.80 26.96 10.06
C CYS A 6 -39.38 25.50 10.31
N VAL A 7 -40.19 24.73 11.06
CA VAL A 7 -39.91 23.29 11.28
C VAL A 7 -40.16 22.48 10.01
N PHE A 8 -41.14 22.86 9.18
CA PHE A 8 -41.40 22.20 7.90
C PHE A 8 -40.31 22.47 6.85
N LEU A 9 -39.69 23.66 6.85
CA LEU A 9 -38.55 23.98 5.98
C LEU A 9 -37.24 23.27 6.39
N LEU A 10 -37.05 22.97 7.69
CA LEU A 10 -35.92 22.18 8.17
C LEU A 10 -36.05 20.67 7.89
N LEU A 11 -37.29 20.16 7.77
CA LEU A 11 -37.57 18.77 7.42
C LEU A 11 -37.59 18.50 5.91
N CYS A 12 -37.51 19.55 5.09
CA CYS A 12 -37.37 19.46 3.64
C CYS A 12 -35.97 19.88 3.21
N GLY A 13 -34.95 19.34 3.88
CA GLY A 13 -33.58 19.34 3.35
C GLY A 13 -33.56 18.44 2.13
N GLN A 14 -33.94 18.96 0.96
CA GLN A 14 -33.57 18.30 -0.28
C GLN A 14 -32.05 18.17 -0.25
N HIS A 15 -31.56 16.94 -0.39
CA HIS A 15 -30.17 16.70 -0.73
C HIS A 15 -29.93 17.42 -2.05
N LEU A 16 -29.42 18.66 -1.98
CA LEU A 16 -28.87 19.34 -3.12
C LEU A 16 -27.64 18.52 -3.48
N PHE A 17 -27.82 17.62 -4.45
CA PHE A 17 -26.72 16.89 -5.07
C PHE A 17 -25.71 17.94 -5.53
N ALA A 18 -24.52 17.91 -4.96
CA ALA A 18 -23.41 18.66 -5.50
C ALA A 18 -23.21 18.17 -6.94
N HIS A 19 -22.91 19.08 -7.87
CA HIS A 19 -22.53 18.64 -9.21
C HIS A 19 -21.22 17.83 -9.11
N PRO A 20 -21.05 16.74 -9.90
CA PRO A 20 -19.84 15.93 -9.89
C PRO A 20 -18.61 16.80 -10.09
N MET A 21 -17.48 16.42 -9.49
CA MET A 21 -16.22 17.16 -9.61
C MET A 21 -15.85 17.26 -11.10
N PRO A 22 -15.92 18.45 -11.73
CA PRO A 22 -15.90 18.58 -13.20
C PRO A 22 -14.45 18.62 -13.70
N ASN A 23 -13.57 17.80 -13.15
CA ASN A 23 -12.15 17.83 -13.48
C ASN A 23 -11.72 16.46 -13.95
N SER A 24 -10.76 16.42 -14.86
CA SER A 24 -10.09 15.18 -15.22
C SER A 24 -8.92 14.92 -14.29
N ILE A 25 -8.65 13.66 -14.00
CA ILE A 25 -7.43 13.21 -13.35
C ILE A 25 -6.62 12.44 -14.40
N VAL A 26 -5.35 12.78 -14.55
CA VAL A 26 -4.41 12.03 -15.39
C VAL A 26 -3.31 11.50 -14.49
N SER A 27 -3.16 10.19 -14.47
CA SER A 27 -2.17 9.48 -13.66
C SER A 27 -1.13 8.84 -14.57
N LEU A 28 0.14 9.19 -14.39
CA LEU A 28 1.27 8.71 -15.20
C LEU A 28 2.10 7.71 -14.41
N SER A 29 2.32 6.52 -14.96
CA SER A 29 3.26 5.51 -14.48
C SER A 29 4.49 5.52 -15.37
N ILE A 30 5.63 5.88 -14.79
CA ILE A 30 6.91 6.00 -15.48
C ILE A 30 7.56 4.62 -15.51
N LEU A 31 7.74 4.07 -16.72
CA LEU A 31 8.45 2.81 -16.96
C LEU A 31 9.88 3.12 -17.46
N ASP A 32 10.59 2.12 -18.00
CA ASP A 32 11.98 2.32 -18.46
C ASP A 32 12.07 2.83 -19.91
N HIS A 33 11.06 2.55 -20.74
CA HIS A 33 11.05 2.92 -22.16
C HIS A 33 9.79 3.68 -22.59
N SER A 34 8.79 3.77 -21.73
CA SER A 34 7.50 4.40 -22.02
C SER A 34 6.86 4.94 -20.75
N ILE A 35 5.80 5.72 -20.92
CA ILE A 35 4.95 6.20 -19.84
C ILE A 35 3.55 5.68 -20.11
N LYS A 36 3.04 4.84 -19.21
CA LYS A 36 1.63 4.46 -19.20
C LYS A 36 0.83 5.53 -18.50
N GLY A 37 -0.31 5.88 -19.06
CA GLY A 37 -1.19 6.90 -18.54
C GLY A 37 -2.62 6.38 -18.36
N GLU A 38 -3.26 6.86 -17.31
CA GLU A 38 -4.67 6.62 -17.00
C GLU A 38 -5.35 7.99 -16.88
N ALA A 39 -6.19 8.34 -17.85
CA ALA A 39 -6.99 9.55 -17.83
C ALA A 39 -8.43 9.21 -17.43
N LYS A 40 -8.85 9.70 -16.26
CA LYS A 40 -10.19 9.57 -15.71
C LYS A 40 -10.93 10.89 -15.89
N MET A 41 -12.08 10.88 -16.55
CA MET A 41 -12.82 12.11 -16.85
C MET A 41 -14.34 11.95 -16.77
N PRO A 42 -15.08 13.02 -16.39
CA PRO A 42 -16.54 12.98 -16.37
C PRO A 42 -17.14 12.82 -17.77
N MET A 43 -18.11 11.91 -17.91
CA MET A 43 -18.78 11.65 -19.19
C MET A 43 -19.47 12.90 -19.77
N LEU A 44 -20.10 13.71 -18.91
CA LEU A 44 -20.85 14.90 -19.32
C LEU A 44 -19.96 15.98 -19.96
N GLU A 45 -18.78 16.18 -19.38
CA GLU A 45 -17.80 17.17 -19.86
C GLU A 45 -17.16 16.68 -21.16
N LEU A 46 -16.90 15.38 -21.27
CA LEU A 46 -16.44 14.78 -22.53
C LEU A 46 -17.51 14.89 -23.63
N ALA A 47 -18.78 14.68 -23.31
CA ALA A 47 -19.89 14.83 -24.27
C ALA A 47 -19.97 16.27 -24.78
N SER A 48 -19.80 17.24 -23.87
CA SER A 48 -19.71 18.66 -24.21
C SER A 48 -18.52 18.94 -25.13
N ALA A 49 -17.34 18.36 -24.85
CA ALA A 49 -16.14 18.52 -25.68
C ALA A 49 -16.22 17.81 -27.04
N LEU A 50 -17.02 16.75 -27.16
CA LEU A 50 -17.33 16.09 -28.43
C LEU A 50 -18.52 16.75 -29.16
N GLN A 51 -19.14 17.77 -28.56
CA GLN A 51 -20.36 18.42 -29.04
C GLN A 51 -21.51 17.43 -29.27
N GLN A 52 -21.61 16.43 -28.40
CA GLN A 52 -22.64 15.40 -28.42
C GLN A 52 -23.51 15.48 -27.16
N THR A 53 -24.81 15.22 -27.30
CA THR A 53 -25.73 15.15 -26.15
C THR A 53 -25.62 13.84 -25.38
N ARG A 54 -25.15 12.77 -26.06
CA ARG A 54 -24.91 11.45 -25.49
C ARG A 54 -23.80 10.76 -26.28
N ILE A 55 -22.91 10.09 -25.56
CA ILE A 55 -21.81 9.31 -26.12
C ILE A 55 -22.19 7.83 -26.05
N ASP A 56 -22.28 7.16 -27.20
CA ASP A 56 -22.46 5.70 -27.27
C ASP A 56 -21.15 4.98 -27.66
N THR A 57 -20.31 5.62 -28.48
CA THR A 57 -18.97 5.16 -28.84
C THR A 57 -17.99 6.32 -28.87
N ILE A 58 -16.72 6.07 -28.52
CA ILE A 58 -15.66 7.08 -28.53
C ILE A 58 -14.55 6.60 -29.46
N ASP A 59 -14.21 7.41 -30.45
CA ASP A 59 -13.10 7.11 -31.36
C ASP A 59 -11.74 7.33 -30.65
N PRO A 60 -10.88 6.31 -30.55
CA PRO A 60 -9.54 6.46 -29.99
C PRO A 60 -8.70 7.56 -30.67
N ALA A 61 -8.94 7.86 -31.94
CA ALA A 61 -8.23 8.90 -32.69
C ALA A 61 -8.39 10.29 -32.05
N TYR A 62 -9.52 10.56 -31.39
CA TYR A 62 -9.72 11.78 -30.64
C TYR A 62 -8.66 11.94 -29.54
N PHE A 63 -8.49 10.91 -28.70
CA PHE A 63 -7.51 10.96 -27.62
C PHE A 63 -6.07 11.01 -28.14
N GLN A 64 -5.75 10.33 -29.25
CA GLN A 64 -4.42 10.45 -29.88
C GLN A 64 -4.10 11.89 -30.31
N GLN A 65 -5.11 12.68 -30.68
CA GLN A 65 -4.91 14.08 -31.03
C GLN A 65 -4.74 14.98 -29.81
N HIS A 66 -5.37 14.62 -28.68
CA HIS A 66 -5.46 15.44 -27.47
C HIS A 66 -4.50 15.05 -26.34
N ILE A 67 -3.84 13.90 -26.44
CA ILE A 67 -2.83 13.40 -25.50
C ILE A 67 -1.51 13.29 -26.25
N ARG A 68 -0.55 14.15 -25.93
CA ARG A 68 0.77 14.17 -26.60
C ARG A 68 1.88 14.49 -25.60
N ALA A 69 3.06 13.93 -25.85
CA ALA A 69 4.29 14.32 -25.18
C ALA A 69 5.32 14.80 -26.21
N LEU A 70 6.13 15.79 -25.82
CA LEU A 70 7.19 16.36 -26.65
C LEU A 70 8.44 16.62 -25.80
N SER A 71 9.61 16.25 -26.31
CA SER A 71 10.90 16.63 -25.70
C SER A 71 11.64 17.55 -26.67
N GLY A 72 11.70 18.84 -26.35
CA GLY A 72 12.05 19.88 -27.32
C GLY A 72 11.09 19.85 -28.53
N ASP A 73 11.66 19.70 -29.73
CA ASP A 73 10.89 19.59 -30.98
C ASP A 73 10.55 18.15 -31.38
N ARG A 74 10.97 17.15 -30.59
CA ARG A 74 10.75 15.73 -30.90
C ARG A 74 9.42 15.26 -30.31
N GLN A 75 8.50 14.87 -31.18
CA GLN A 75 7.19 14.33 -30.80
C GLN A 75 7.31 12.85 -30.41
N TRP A 76 6.61 12.48 -29.33
CA TRP A 76 6.49 11.08 -28.89
C TRP A 76 5.36 10.38 -29.62
N THR A 77 5.42 9.05 -29.69
CA THR A 77 4.31 8.23 -30.17
C THR A 77 3.33 8.02 -29.02
N THR A 78 2.04 8.19 -29.28
CA THR A 78 0.98 7.93 -28.28
C THR A 78 -0.01 6.92 -28.83
N THR A 79 -0.17 5.80 -28.11
CA THR A 79 -1.17 4.77 -28.40
C THR A 79 -2.27 4.80 -27.35
N ILE A 80 -3.49 4.47 -27.76
CA ILE A 80 -4.63 4.33 -26.84
C ILE A 80 -4.89 2.84 -26.70
N ASP A 81 -4.66 2.30 -25.51
CA ASP A 81 -4.70 0.87 -25.25
C ASP A 81 -6.15 0.41 -25.06
N SER A 82 -6.92 1.18 -24.28
CA SER A 82 -8.35 0.91 -24.09
C SER A 82 -9.11 2.13 -23.58
N ILE A 83 -10.41 2.16 -23.87
CA ILE A 83 -11.35 3.15 -23.35
C ILE A 83 -12.44 2.37 -22.62
N ARG A 84 -12.66 2.68 -21.34
CA ARG A 84 -13.69 2.05 -20.52
C ARG A 84 -14.63 3.10 -19.98
N MET A 85 -15.92 2.78 -19.98
CA MET A 85 -16.95 3.58 -19.34
C MET A 85 -17.31 2.91 -18.01
N THR A 86 -17.25 3.66 -16.92
CA THR A 86 -17.59 3.18 -15.59
C THR A 86 -18.68 4.06 -14.99
N THR A 87 -19.45 3.49 -14.06
CA THR A 87 -20.39 4.24 -13.23
C THR A 87 -19.86 4.21 -11.81
N ASP A 88 -19.58 5.37 -11.26
CA ASP A 88 -19.11 5.55 -9.89
C ASP A 88 -20.24 6.16 -9.04
N THR A 89 -20.15 6.04 -7.72
CA THR A 89 -21.15 6.58 -6.80
C THR A 89 -20.44 7.40 -5.73
N ASP A 90 -20.69 8.70 -5.72
CA ASP A 90 -20.20 9.59 -4.67
C ASP A 90 -21.33 9.84 -3.64
N PRO A 91 -21.04 9.85 -2.32
CA PRO A 91 -22.04 10.06 -1.28
C PRO A 91 -22.81 11.39 -1.37
N ASN A 92 -22.22 12.42 -1.99
CA ASN A 92 -22.74 13.77 -2.09
C ASN A 92 -23.33 14.10 -3.47
N VAL A 93 -22.88 13.40 -4.51
CA VAL A 93 -23.27 13.63 -5.92
C VAL A 93 -24.23 12.55 -6.44
N GLY A 94 -24.23 11.35 -5.83
CA GLY A 94 -24.98 10.20 -6.32
C GLY A 94 -24.22 9.44 -7.42
N ARG A 95 -24.95 8.73 -8.28
CA ARG A 95 -24.35 7.96 -9.38
C ARG A 95 -23.96 8.88 -10.53
N TYR A 96 -22.73 8.74 -11.01
CA TYR A 96 -22.24 9.49 -12.16
C TYR A 96 -21.38 8.61 -13.07
N GLN A 97 -21.29 8.99 -14.34
CA GLN A 97 -20.57 8.22 -15.35
C GLN A 97 -19.22 8.86 -15.65
N GLU A 98 -18.21 8.01 -15.82
CA GLU A 98 -16.84 8.39 -16.09
C GLU A 98 -16.27 7.59 -17.25
N VAL A 99 -15.33 8.21 -17.96
CA VAL A 99 -14.54 7.58 -19.00
C VAL A 99 -13.12 7.45 -18.51
N LEU A 100 -12.60 6.22 -18.60
CA LEU A 100 -11.23 5.85 -18.32
C LEU A 100 -10.53 5.58 -19.64
N VAL A 101 -9.48 6.33 -19.93
CA VAL A 101 -8.64 6.15 -21.12
C VAL A 101 -7.27 5.68 -20.66
N TYR A 102 -6.89 4.48 -21.08
CA TYR A 102 -5.55 3.94 -20.89
C TYR A 102 -4.75 4.20 -22.15
N PHE A 103 -3.58 4.81 -21.99
CA PHE A 103 -2.71 5.19 -23.09
C PHE A 103 -1.25 4.94 -22.75
N GLU A 104 -0.43 4.77 -23.77
CA GLU A 104 1.01 4.63 -23.62
C GLU A 104 1.71 5.68 -24.48
N MET A 105 2.69 6.37 -23.90
CA MET A 105 3.52 7.36 -24.58
C MET A 105 4.96 6.86 -24.64
N THR A 106 5.50 6.77 -25.85
CA THR A 106 6.85 6.26 -26.08
C THR A 106 7.70 7.35 -26.72
N PRO A 107 8.80 7.79 -26.07
CA PRO A 107 9.72 8.75 -26.65
C PRO A 107 10.45 8.15 -27.86
N PRO A 108 10.92 8.99 -28.80
CA PRO A 108 11.77 8.52 -29.91
C PRO A 108 13.16 8.07 -29.44
N ASP A 109 13.60 8.53 -28.26
CA ASP A 109 14.85 8.16 -27.61
C ASP A 109 14.59 7.96 -26.11
N PRO A 110 14.92 6.79 -25.52
CA PRO A 110 14.73 6.54 -24.10
C PRO A 110 15.37 7.59 -23.17
N ALA A 111 16.44 8.28 -23.58
CA ALA A 111 17.07 9.35 -22.80
C ALA A 111 16.13 10.53 -22.55
N LEU A 112 15.10 10.73 -23.36
CA LEU A 112 14.16 11.84 -23.27
C LEU A 112 12.97 11.55 -22.35
N LEU A 113 12.84 10.33 -21.82
CA LEU A 113 11.67 9.87 -21.07
C LEU A 113 11.36 10.72 -19.83
N ARG A 114 12.38 11.34 -19.23
CA ARG A 114 12.29 12.01 -17.93
C ARG A 114 12.32 13.53 -18.00
N ASP A 115 12.37 14.09 -19.21
CA ASP A 115 12.34 15.54 -19.46
C ASP A 115 11.46 15.84 -20.69
N PHE A 116 10.21 16.24 -20.44
CA PHE A 116 9.24 16.42 -21.51
C PHE A 116 8.11 17.40 -21.17
N ASN A 117 7.48 17.91 -22.23
CA ASN A 117 6.27 18.70 -22.19
C ASN A 117 5.07 17.79 -22.45
N PHE A 118 4.21 17.65 -21.44
CA PHE A 118 2.96 16.91 -21.52
C PHE A 118 1.81 17.82 -21.94
N ARG A 119 1.22 17.53 -23.10
CA ARG A 119 0.06 18.24 -23.64
C ARG A 119 -1.16 17.34 -23.52
N TYR A 120 -2.09 17.76 -22.67
CA TYR A 120 -3.38 17.10 -22.51
C TYR A 120 -4.49 18.16 -22.49
N ASN A 121 -5.39 18.12 -23.46
CA ASN A 121 -6.47 19.10 -23.61
C ASN A 121 -7.81 18.50 -24.08
N ALA A 122 -8.04 17.22 -23.80
CA ALA A 122 -9.21 16.48 -24.28
C ALA A 122 -10.55 17.19 -23.98
N ILE A 123 -10.72 17.83 -22.83
CA ILE A 123 -11.96 18.54 -22.50
C ILE A 123 -11.81 20.07 -22.56
N ILE A 124 -10.66 20.59 -22.10
CA ILE A 124 -10.44 22.05 -21.93
C ILE A 124 -10.54 22.83 -23.24
N HIS A 125 -10.34 22.19 -24.39
CA HIS A 125 -10.41 22.89 -25.67
C HIS A 125 -11.82 23.41 -26.00
N GLU A 126 -12.89 22.78 -25.49
CA GLU A 126 -14.26 23.28 -25.57
C GLU A 126 -14.77 23.80 -24.22
N VAL A 127 -14.40 23.15 -23.10
CA VAL A 127 -14.86 23.53 -21.75
C VAL A 127 -13.77 24.31 -21.02
N VAL A 128 -13.76 25.63 -21.20
CA VAL A 128 -12.73 26.54 -20.69
C VAL A 128 -12.52 26.48 -19.17
N THR A 129 -13.58 26.21 -18.41
CA THR A 129 -13.54 26.13 -16.93
C THR A 129 -12.97 24.83 -16.40
N HIS A 130 -12.83 23.81 -17.25
CA HIS A 130 -12.36 22.49 -16.88
C HIS A 130 -10.90 22.53 -16.43
N LYS A 131 -10.55 21.73 -15.43
CA LYS A 131 -9.16 21.56 -14.97
C LYS A 131 -8.75 20.11 -15.06
N ILE A 132 -7.47 19.89 -15.29
CA ILE A 132 -6.90 18.56 -15.38
C ILE A 132 -5.82 18.47 -14.31
N LEU A 133 -6.03 17.61 -13.32
CA LEU A 133 -5.04 17.33 -12.29
C LEU A 133 -4.11 16.22 -12.80
N VAL A 134 -2.81 16.49 -12.80
CA VAL A 134 -1.81 15.54 -13.29
C VAL A 134 -1.04 14.97 -12.11
N PHE A 135 -1.00 13.64 -12.05
CA PHE A 135 -0.33 12.86 -11.03
C PHE A 135 0.75 11.99 -11.67
N VAL A 136 1.85 11.82 -10.97
CA VAL A 136 2.76 10.69 -11.20
C VAL A 136 2.31 9.59 -10.24
N LYS A 137 1.63 8.58 -10.78
CA LYS A 137 1.16 7.41 -10.04
C LYS A 137 2.34 6.64 -9.46
N GLN A 138 3.36 6.44 -10.29
CA GLN A 138 4.54 5.66 -10.00
C GLN A 138 5.75 6.21 -10.72
N ASP A 139 6.87 6.32 -10.00
CA ASP A 139 8.21 6.48 -10.55
C ASP A 139 9.23 5.88 -9.57
N TRP A 140 9.71 4.67 -9.90
CA TRP A 140 10.58 3.91 -9.01
C TRP A 140 11.87 4.66 -8.69
N LYS A 141 12.48 5.34 -9.68
CA LYS A 141 13.75 6.07 -9.51
C LYS A 141 13.60 7.31 -8.62
N ASN A 142 12.43 7.94 -8.60
CA ASN A 142 12.13 9.04 -7.66
C ASN A 142 11.55 8.54 -6.32
N GLY A 143 11.27 7.25 -6.17
CA GLY A 143 10.64 6.70 -4.97
C GLY A 143 9.15 7.04 -4.85
N ILE A 144 8.47 7.36 -5.95
CA ILE A 144 7.04 7.68 -5.96
C ILE A 144 6.25 6.39 -6.21
N GLN A 145 5.34 6.04 -5.29
CA GLN A 145 4.50 4.83 -5.40
C GLN A 145 3.01 5.02 -5.07
N ASN A 146 2.64 6.09 -4.37
CA ASN A 146 1.27 6.33 -3.91
C ASN A 146 0.58 7.52 -4.60
N GLY A 147 1.04 7.90 -5.79
CA GLY A 147 0.49 9.03 -6.53
C GLY A 147 0.90 10.38 -5.94
N GLU A 148 1.72 11.13 -6.67
CA GLU A 148 2.06 12.52 -6.31
C GLU A 148 1.46 13.46 -7.35
N GLN A 149 0.74 14.50 -6.89
CA GLN A 149 0.22 15.52 -7.79
C GLN A 149 1.36 16.46 -8.21
N ILE A 150 1.73 16.41 -9.49
CA ILE A 150 2.82 17.23 -10.03
C ILE A 150 2.34 18.56 -10.63
N GLY A 151 1.04 18.69 -10.91
CA GLY A 151 0.50 19.96 -11.37
C GLY A 151 -0.95 19.95 -11.82
N ILE A 152 -1.38 21.09 -12.38
CA ILE A 152 -2.72 21.28 -12.92
C ILE A 152 -2.62 21.94 -14.30
N ILE A 153 -3.21 21.31 -15.32
CA ILE A 153 -3.40 21.91 -16.65
C ILE A 153 -4.74 22.64 -16.64
N LYS A 154 -4.73 23.91 -17.05
CA LYS A 154 -5.90 24.79 -17.17
C LYS A 154 -5.72 25.73 -18.35
N MET A 155 -6.82 26.25 -18.90
CA MET A 155 -6.74 27.30 -19.91
C MET A 155 -6.18 28.58 -19.29
N ASP A 156 -5.21 29.21 -19.96
CA ASP A 156 -4.77 30.55 -19.60
C ASP A 156 -5.81 31.57 -20.05
N THR A 157 -6.42 32.27 -19.10
CA THR A 157 -7.54 33.19 -19.35
C THR A 157 -7.14 34.45 -20.11
N ARG A 158 -5.83 34.75 -20.19
CA ARG A 158 -5.31 35.91 -20.94
C ARG A 158 -5.11 35.59 -22.41
N SER A 159 -4.48 34.46 -22.72
CA SER A 159 -4.16 34.05 -24.09
C SER A 159 -5.23 33.16 -24.75
N GLY A 160 -6.15 32.59 -23.97
CA GLY A 160 -7.13 31.60 -24.44
C GLY A 160 -6.49 30.27 -24.87
N LYS A 161 -5.24 30.02 -24.48
CA LYS A 161 -4.48 28.83 -24.89
C LYS A 161 -4.29 27.87 -23.71
N VAL A 162 -4.16 26.59 -24.04
CA VAL A 162 -3.73 25.55 -23.10
C VAL A 162 -2.24 25.29 -23.33
N PHE A 163 -1.41 25.67 -22.37
CA PHE A 163 0.02 25.41 -22.43
C PHE A 163 0.32 23.97 -22.01
N PRO A 164 1.32 23.32 -22.65
CA PRO A 164 1.79 22.04 -22.17
C PRO A 164 2.42 22.17 -20.77
N MET A 165 2.30 21.13 -19.97
CA MET A 165 2.93 21.02 -18.67
C MET A 165 4.35 20.50 -18.84
N TYR A 166 5.33 21.25 -18.36
CA TYR A 166 6.70 20.76 -18.28
C TYR A 166 6.83 19.77 -17.11
N ILE A 167 7.37 18.58 -17.39
CA ILE A 167 7.58 17.50 -16.42
C ILE A 167 9.06 17.13 -16.45
N ASN A 168 9.74 17.32 -15.32
CA ASN A 168 11.13 16.91 -15.11
C ASN A 168 11.20 15.90 -13.96
N LEU A 169 11.72 14.72 -14.26
CA LEU A 169 11.87 13.60 -13.34
C LEU A 169 13.34 13.16 -13.24
N GLU A 170 14.29 13.96 -13.74
CA GLU A 170 15.71 13.59 -13.85
C GLU A 170 16.43 13.42 -12.51
N HIS A 171 15.86 13.94 -11.42
CA HIS A 171 16.42 13.79 -10.08
C HIS A 171 16.37 12.34 -9.54
N GLY A 172 15.67 11.43 -10.22
CA GLY A 172 15.52 10.05 -9.81
C GLY A 172 16.78 9.22 -9.98
N THR A 173 17.13 8.41 -8.97
CA THR A 173 18.30 7.51 -9.01
C THR A 173 17.94 6.10 -8.53
N TYR A 174 18.75 5.11 -8.94
CA TYR A 174 18.62 3.74 -8.40
C TYR A 174 18.76 3.68 -6.89
N TRP A 175 19.56 4.57 -6.29
CA TRP A 175 19.72 4.65 -4.84
C TRP A 175 18.46 5.16 -4.15
N THR A 176 17.82 6.20 -4.69
CA THR A 176 16.55 6.73 -4.15
C THR A 176 15.46 5.66 -4.18
N GLY A 177 15.30 4.99 -5.33
CA GLY A 177 14.35 3.88 -5.47
C GLY A 177 14.64 2.74 -4.49
N PHE A 178 15.88 2.27 -4.42
CA PHE A 178 16.30 1.24 -3.47
C PHE A 178 16.03 1.63 -2.00
N LYS A 179 16.40 2.85 -1.59
CA LYS A 179 16.14 3.36 -0.23
C LYS A 179 14.66 3.39 0.09
N ASN A 180 13.82 3.79 -0.87
CA ASN A 180 12.38 3.75 -0.69
C ASN A 180 11.88 2.32 -0.43
N MET A 181 12.43 1.32 -1.14
CA MET A 181 12.02 -0.08 -0.96
C MET A 181 12.43 -0.62 0.41
N VAL A 182 13.59 -0.20 0.91
CA VAL A 182 14.00 -0.46 2.31
C VAL A 182 13.02 0.16 3.30
N MET A 183 12.61 1.42 3.09
CA MET A 183 11.66 2.09 3.97
C MET A 183 10.30 1.38 3.98
N LEU A 184 9.80 1.00 2.81
CA LEU A 184 8.55 0.24 2.70
C LEU A 184 8.62 -1.10 3.42
N GLY A 185 9.76 -1.80 3.37
CA GLY A 185 9.94 -3.03 4.15
C GLY A 185 9.88 -2.79 5.67
N ILE A 186 10.41 -1.65 6.14
CA ILE A 186 10.32 -1.24 7.55
C ILE A 186 8.87 -0.91 7.93
N GLU A 187 8.19 -0.10 7.12
CA GLU A 187 6.81 0.34 7.33
C GLU A 187 5.84 -0.85 7.31
N HIS A 188 6.05 -1.80 6.40
CA HIS A 188 5.26 -3.03 6.32
C HIS A 188 5.22 -3.81 7.65
N ILE A 189 6.37 -3.99 8.31
CA ILE A 189 6.44 -4.66 9.62
C ILE A 189 5.92 -3.76 10.75
N ARG A 190 6.07 -2.43 10.63
CA ARG A 190 5.64 -1.46 11.64
C ARG A 190 4.11 -1.35 11.72
N GLU A 191 3.43 -1.36 10.59
CA GLU A 191 1.97 -1.17 10.49
C GLU A 191 1.20 -2.48 10.70
N GLY A 192 1.79 -3.63 10.33
CA GLY A 192 1.17 -4.95 10.50
C GLY A 192 1.14 -5.44 11.95
N THR A 193 0.00 -5.31 12.64
CA THR A 193 -0.21 -5.89 13.99
C THR A 193 0.03 -7.37 14.04
N ASP A 194 -0.47 -8.04 13.01
CA ASP A 194 -0.38 -9.46 12.78
C ASP A 194 1.09 -9.89 12.61
N HIS A 195 1.89 -9.10 11.89
CA HIS A 195 3.32 -9.32 11.71
C HIS A 195 4.12 -9.15 13.01
N LEU A 196 3.82 -8.10 13.80
CA LEU A 196 4.45 -7.91 15.11
C LEU A 196 4.06 -9.04 16.08
N LEU A 197 2.79 -9.43 16.11
CA LEU A 197 2.30 -10.51 16.97
C LEU A 197 2.90 -11.86 16.56
N PHE A 198 2.97 -12.13 15.26
CA PHE A 198 3.65 -13.30 14.70
C PHE A 198 5.11 -13.37 15.14
N LEU A 199 5.84 -12.27 14.95
CA LEU A 199 7.26 -12.17 15.28
C LEU A 199 7.50 -12.48 16.76
N LEU A 200 6.74 -11.83 17.64
CA LEU A 200 6.82 -12.06 19.09
C LEU A 200 6.44 -13.48 19.46
N ALA A 201 5.38 -14.03 18.87
CA ALA A 201 4.91 -15.38 19.15
C ALA A 201 5.94 -16.45 18.79
N LEU A 202 6.57 -16.32 17.62
CA LEU A 202 7.58 -17.26 17.14
C LEU A 202 8.89 -17.16 17.95
N MET A 203 9.22 -15.98 18.45
CA MET A 203 10.49 -15.71 19.15
C MET A 203 10.45 -15.99 20.64
N LEU A 204 9.30 -15.82 21.30
CA LEU A 204 9.16 -15.95 22.75
C LEU A 204 9.75 -17.27 23.31
N PRO A 205 9.60 -18.43 22.65
CA PRO A 205 10.17 -19.70 23.13
C PRO A 205 11.70 -19.79 23.02
N ALA A 206 12.33 -18.94 22.20
CA ALA A 206 13.77 -18.90 21.95
C ALA A 206 14.46 -17.64 22.53
N ALA A 207 13.74 -16.84 23.32
CA ALA A 207 14.19 -15.54 23.83
C ALA A 207 15.52 -15.62 24.63
N ASP A 208 15.83 -16.78 25.21
CA ASP A 208 17.06 -17.03 25.99
C ASP A 208 18.32 -17.19 25.13
N ARG A 209 18.19 -17.31 23.81
CA ARG A 209 19.32 -17.61 22.89
C ARG A 209 19.33 -16.67 21.69
N ILE A 210 20.06 -15.56 21.81
CA ILE A 210 20.21 -14.55 20.72
C ILE A 210 20.60 -15.18 19.38
N LYS A 211 21.55 -16.13 19.37
CA LYS A 211 21.96 -16.83 18.15
C LYS A 211 20.80 -17.52 17.45
N ARG A 212 19.87 -18.10 18.22
CA ARG A 212 18.70 -18.80 17.69
C ARG A 212 17.64 -17.83 17.17
N LEU A 213 17.48 -16.67 17.83
CA LEU A 213 16.58 -15.61 17.36
C LEU A 213 17.04 -15.08 16.00
N ILE A 214 18.32 -14.77 15.85
CA ILE A 214 18.90 -14.33 14.57
C ILE A 214 18.68 -15.40 13.50
N GLN A 215 18.93 -16.67 13.81
CA GLN A 215 18.67 -17.78 12.87
C GLN A 215 17.19 -17.85 12.44
N ILE A 216 16.24 -17.64 13.35
CA ILE A 216 14.80 -17.66 13.04
C ILE A 216 14.42 -16.47 12.13
N VAL A 217 14.89 -15.26 12.46
CA VAL A 217 14.64 -14.04 11.66
C VAL A 217 15.18 -14.20 10.26
N THR A 218 16.46 -14.51 10.12
CA THR A 218 17.09 -14.64 8.81
C THR A 218 16.46 -15.78 8.01
N ALA A 219 16.09 -16.89 8.66
CA ALA A 219 15.38 -17.99 8.00
C ALA A 219 13.99 -17.57 7.48
N PHE A 220 13.24 -16.78 8.25
CA PHE A 220 11.99 -16.18 7.80
C PHE A 220 12.22 -15.28 6.58
N THR A 221 13.18 -14.36 6.64
CA THR A 221 13.50 -13.44 5.54
C THR A 221 13.92 -14.19 4.28
N ILE A 222 14.65 -15.30 4.40
CA ILE A 222 15.02 -16.16 3.26
C ILE A 222 13.76 -16.76 2.62
N GLY A 223 12.88 -17.38 3.42
CA GLY A 223 11.63 -17.94 2.91
C GLY A 223 10.75 -16.89 2.22
N HIS A 224 10.65 -15.72 2.86
CA HIS A 224 9.94 -14.56 2.34
C HIS A 224 10.52 -14.07 1.02
N SER A 225 11.84 -13.93 0.92
CA SER A 225 12.54 -13.52 -0.30
C SER A 225 12.27 -14.47 -1.47
N ILE A 226 12.33 -15.79 -1.22
CA ILE A 226 12.05 -16.81 -2.24
C ILE A 226 10.60 -16.71 -2.72
N SER A 227 9.66 -16.56 -1.79
CA SER A 227 8.25 -16.44 -2.12
C SER A 227 7.92 -15.18 -2.90
N LEU A 228 8.47 -14.04 -2.47
CA LEU A 228 8.30 -12.76 -3.17
C LEU A 228 8.82 -12.88 -4.61
N LEU A 229 10.01 -13.46 -4.80
CA LEU A 229 10.54 -13.72 -6.13
C LEU A 229 9.61 -14.62 -6.96
N CYS A 230 9.18 -15.76 -6.43
CA CYS A 230 8.28 -16.68 -7.14
C CYS A 230 6.94 -16.02 -7.50
N GLY A 231 6.34 -15.26 -6.59
CA GLY A 231 5.06 -14.60 -6.82
C GLY A 231 5.17 -13.45 -7.82
N THR A 232 6.22 -12.63 -7.73
CA THR A 232 6.45 -11.50 -8.64
C THR A 232 6.76 -11.92 -10.07
N LEU A 233 7.47 -13.05 -10.26
CA LEU A 233 7.69 -13.67 -11.56
C LEU A 233 6.44 -14.38 -12.12
N GLY A 234 5.35 -14.42 -11.36
CA GLY A 234 4.11 -15.10 -11.75
C GLY A 234 4.19 -16.63 -11.72
N TRP A 235 5.22 -17.22 -11.11
CA TRP A 235 5.33 -18.68 -10.97
C TRP A 235 4.30 -19.25 -9.99
N ILE A 236 3.91 -18.46 -8.99
CA ILE A 236 2.89 -18.81 -8.00
C ILE A 236 1.89 -17.68 -7.93
N VAL A 237 0.66 -17.93 -8.38
CA VAL A 237 -0.45 -16.97 -8.32
C VAL A 237 -1.55 -17.58 -7.47
N ILE A 238 -1.72 -17.05 -6.26
CA ILE A 238 -2.74 -17.48 -5.30
C ILE A 238 -3.60 -16.25 -4.97
N PRO A 239 -4.94 -16.35 -4.94
CA PRO A 239 -5.78 -15.22 -4.57
C PRO A 239 -5.44 -14.70 -3.16
N SER A 240 -5.39 -13.37 -2.99
CA SER A 240 -4.94 -12.71 -1.75
C SER A 240 -5.64 -13.25 -0.51
N GLN A 241 -6.96 -13.47 -0.59
CA GLN A 241 -7.76 -14.00 0.51
C GLN A 241 -7.20 -15.31 1.09
N TRP A 242 -6.77 -16.25 0.22
CA TRP A 242 -6.21 -17.53 0.67
C TRP A 242 -4.83 -17.37 1.30
N VAL A 243 -4.02 -16.45 0.78
CA VAL A 243 -2.71 -16.12 1.37
C VAL A 243 -2.89 -15.50 2.76
N GLU A 244 -3.82 -14.56 2.90
CA GLU A 244 -4.11 -13.90 4.18
C GLU A 244 -4.68 -14.88 5.22
N ILE A 245 -5.56 -15.80 4.83
CA ILE A 245 -6.01 -16.89 5.70
C ILE A 245 -4.82 -17.75 6.14
N ALA A 246 -3.92 -18.12 5.22
CA ALA A 246 -2.74 -18.90 5.55
C ALA A 246 -1.80 -18.15 6.51
N ILE A 247 -1.63 -16.84 6.33
CA ILE A 247 -0.88 -15.97 7.25
C ILE A 247 -1.48 -16.08 8.65
N THR A 248 -2.78 -15.85 8.84
CA THR A 248 -3.43 -15.92 10.16
C THR A 248 -3.26 -17.31 10.81
N PHE A 249 -3.28 -18.37 10.00
CA PHE A 249 -3.03 -19.73 10.47
C PHE A 249 -1.58 -19.94 10.97
N THR A 250 -0.58 -19.35 10.32
CA THR A 250 0.81 -19.39 10.83
C THR A 250 0.97 -18.69 12.18
N ILE A 251 0.21 -17.61 12.43
CA ILE A 251 0.16 -16.90 13.72
C ILE A 251 -0.45 -17.80 14.78
N LEU A 252 -1.57 -18.47 14.46
CA LEU A 252 -2.21 -19.43 15.37
C LEU A 252 -1.25 -20.55 15.77
N ILE A 253 -0.54 -21.14 14.81
CA ILE A 253 0.47 -22.18 15.09
C ILE A 253 1.59 -21.63 15.98
N SER A 254 2.05 -20.41 15.73
CA SER A 254 3.09 -19.76 16.53
C SER A 254 2.61 -19.49 17.96
N ALA A 255 1.36 -19.07 18.13
CA ALA A 255 0.74 -18.85 19.44
C ALA A 255 0.59 -20.16 20.23
N ILE A 256 0.19 -21.26 19.58
CA ILE A 256 0.15 -22.59 20.18
C ILE A 256 1.57 -23.02 20.58
N HIS A 257 2.58 -22.71 19.77
CA HIS A 257 3.98 -23.03 20.08
C HIS A 257 4.50 -22.35 21.35
N ILE A 258 4.00 -21.15 21.69
CA ILE A 258 4.29 -20.49 22.96
C ILE A 258 3.81 -21.33 24.15
N ILE A 259 2.57 -21.82 24.07
CA ILE A 259 1.89 -22.56 25.16
C ILE A 259 2.47 -23.97 25.27
N ARG A 260 2.65 -24.64 24.12
CA ARG A 260 3.16 -26.00 24.02
C ARG A 260 4.17 -26.05 22.86
N PRO A 261 5.47 -26.26 23.15
CA PRO A 261 6.53 -26.18 22.13
C PRO A 261 6.49 -27.39 21.17
N ILE A 262 5.66 -27.28 20.13
CA ILE A 262 5.38 -28.33 19.13
C ILE A 262 6.52 -28.61 18.13
N PHE A 263 7.40 -27.64 17.86
CA PHE A 263 8.52 -27.79 16.91
C PHE A 263 9.88 -27.41 17.54
N LYS A 264 10.07 -27.78 18.82
CA LYS A 264 11.31 -27.49 19.57
C LYS A 264 12.56 -27.93 18.79
N GLY A 265 13.41 -26.98 18.45
CA GLY A 265 14.68 -27.19 17.74
C GLY A 265 14.58 -27.07 16.21
N LYS A 266 13.37 -26.93 15.66
CA LYS A 266 13.10 -26.82 14.22
C LYS A 266 12.52 -25.45 13.82
N GLU A 267 12.57 -24.48 14.71
CA GLU A 267 11.94 -23.15 14.54
C GLU A 267 12.44 -22.44 13.29
N ALA A 268 13.74 -22.52 12.97
CA ALA A 268 14.28 -21.91 11.75
C ALA A 268 13.68 -22.51 10.47
N TRP A 269 13.48 -23.84 10.41
CA TRP A 269 12.84 -24.48 9.26
C TRP A 269 11.37 -24.08 9.13
N ILE A 270 10.65 -24.02 10.24
CA ILE A 270 9.27 -23.54 10.27
C ILE A 270 9.19 -22.07 9.86
N ALA A 271 10.16 -21.25 10.29
CA ALA A 271 10.25 -19.85 9.91
C ALA A 271 10.44 -19.66 8.39
N ILE A 272 11.24 -20.51 7.72
CA ILE A 272 11.33 -20.50 6.24
C ILE A 272 9.94 -20.72 5.63
N THR A 273 9.21 -21.73 6.08
CA THR A 273 7.86 -22.02 5.56
C THR A 273 6.89 -20.88 5.82
N PHE A 274 6.91 -20.28 7.01
CA PHE A 274 6.04 -19.16 7.36
C PHE A 274 6.39 -17.90 6.57
N GLY A 275 7.69 -17.59 6.44
CA GLY A 275 8.18 -16.49 5.61
C GLY A 275 7.75 -16.69 4.16
N PHE A 276 7.83 -17.91 3.64
CA PHE A 276 7.36 -18.22 2.30
C PHE A 276 5.86 -17.92 2.13
N ILE A 277 5.01 -18.28 3.09
CA ILE A 277 3.58 -17.94 3.01
C ILE A 277 3.37 -16.42 3.04
N HIS A 278 4.06 -15.71 3.95
CA HIS A 278 3.91 -14.26 4.12
C HIS A 278 4.35 -13.49 2.87
N GLY A 279 5.44 -13.91 2.21
CA GLY A 279 5.97 -13.25 1.01
C GLY A 279 5.01 -13.23 -0.18
N LEU A 280 4.03 -14.15 -0.23
CA LEU A 280 3.05 -14.18 -1.31
C LEU A 280 2.09 -13.00 -1.28
N ALA A 281 1.82 -12.42 -0.09
CA ALA A 281 0.85 -11.33 0.04
C ALA A 281 1.35 -10.05 -0.65
N PHE A 282 2.63 -9.73 -0.50
CA PHE A 282 3.23 -8.54 -1.11
C PHE A 282 3.62 -8.76 -2.59
N ALA A 283 3.76 -10.02 -3.04
CA ALA A 283 4.19 -10.33 -4.39
C ALA A 283 3.26 -9.76 -5.48
N SER A 284 1.94 -9.78 -5.23
CA SER A 284 0.97 -9.19 -6.17
C SER A 284 1.10 -7.68 -6.28
N ALA A 285 1.38 -6.99 -5.17
CA ALA A 285 1.57 -5.53 -5.18
C ALA A 285 2.80 -5.13 -6.01
N LEU A 286 3.92 -5.86 -5.86
CA LEU A 286 5.15 -5.59 -6.61
C LEU A 286 5.03 -5.96 -8.10
N ASN A 287 4.27 -7.02 -8.42
CA ASN A 287 3.98 -7.40 -9.82
C ASN A 287 3.21 -6.30 -10.57
N ASN A 288 2.28 -5.61 -9.90
CA ASN A 288 1.48 -4.53 -10.51
C ASN A 288 2.27 -3.26 -10.84
N LEU A 289 3.54 -3.17 -10.42
CA LEU A 289 4.39 -2.01 -10.69
C LEU A 289 5.09 -2.08 -12.06
N ASP A 290 4.95 -3.17 -12.82
CA ASP A 290 5.56 -3.31 -14.16
C ASP A 290 7.07 -2.94 -14.20
N LEU A 291 7.81 -3.25 -13.12
CA LEU A 291 9.22 -2.88 -12.98
C LEU A 291 10.11 -3.67 -13.93
N VAL A 292 11.19 -3.04 -14.41
CA VAL A 292 12.24 -3.78 -15.15
C VAL A 292 13.01 -4.73 -14.23
N PRO A 293 13.65 -5.79 -14.76
CA PRO A 293 14.29 -6.82 -13.95
C PRO A 293 15.27 -6.30 -12.90
N THR A 294 16.05 -5.26 -13.22
CA THR A 294 16.99 -4.64 -12.28
C THR A 294 16.27 -3.94 -11.13
N GLU A 295 15.23 -3.16 -11.43
CA GLU A 295 14.43 -2.45 -10.42
C GLU A 295 13.64 -3.44 -9.55
N MET A 296 13.12 -4.51 -10.16
CA MET A 296 12.46 -5.61 -9.45
C MET A 296 13.42 -6.28 -8.48
N ALA A 297 14.62 -6.67 -8.93
CA ALA A 297 15.63 -7.31 -8.09
C ALA A 297 16.07 -6.40 -6.92
N LEU A 298 16.31 -5.11 -7.19
CA LEU A 298 16.62 -4.13 -6.15
C LEU A 298 15.45 -3.90 -5.19
N SER A 299 14.21 -3.98 -5.67
CA SER A 299 13.01 -3.85 -4.83
C SER A 299 12.85 -5.04 -3.90
N ILE A 300 12.98 -6.26 -4.41
CA ILE A 300 12.96 -7.49 -3.61
C ILE A 300 14.07 -7.44 -2.56
N LEU A 301 15.30 -7.07 -2.94
CA LEU A 301 16.43 -6.97 -2.02
C LEU A 301 16.19 -5.89 -0.95
N GLY A 302 15.83 -4.67 -1.36
CA GLY A 302 15.61 -3.53 -0.47
C GLY A 302 14.48 -3.81 0.52
N PHE A 303 13.35 -4.31 0.04
CA PHE A 303 12.20 -4.65 0.88
C PHE A 303 12.56 -5.68 1.96
N ASN A 304 13.27 -6.76 1.60
CA ASN A 304 13.70 -7.78 2.57
C ASN A 304 14.75 -7.25 3.56
N ILE A 305 15.67 -6.38 3.14
CA ILE A 305 16.59 -5.68 4.06
C ILE A 305 15.81 -4.82 5.06
N GLY A 306 14.76 -4.12 4.59
CA GLY A 306 13.87 -3.33 5.45
C GLY A 306 13.16 -4.19 6.49
N ILE A 307 12.59 -5.32 6.06
CA ILE A 307 11.94 -6.30 6.94
C ILE A 307 12.91 -6.79 8.01
N GLU A 308 14.07 -7.33 7.61
CA GLU A 308 15.04 -7.90 8.57
C GLU A 308 15.55 -6.83 9.54
N THR A 309 15.78 -5.60 9.06
CA THR A 309 16.18 -4.46 9.91
C THR A 309 15.13 -4.18 10.98
N MET A 310 13.85 -4.09 10.60
CA MET A 310 12.77 -3.83 11.56
C MET A 310 12.55 -5.00 12.52
N GLN A 311 12.68 -6.25 12.05
CA GLN A 311 12.59 -7.44 12.89
C GLN A 311 13.70 -7.48 13.94
N LEU A 312 14.95 -7.18 13.56
CA LEU A 312 16.08 -7.07 14.48
C LEU A 312 15.92 -5.90 15.46
N PHE A 313 15.36 -4.79 15.01
CA PHE A 313 15.04 -3.65 15.89
C PHE A 313 13.98 -4.04 16.94
N VAL A 314 12.88 -4.67 16.54
CA VAL A 314 11.84 -5.15 17.45
C VAL A 314 12.43 -6.15 18.45
N LEU A 315 13.29 -7.06 18.01
CA LEU A 315 14.03 -7.97 18.89
C LEU A 315 14.84 -7.23 19.94
N LEU A 316 15.65 -6.25 19.52
CA LEU A 316 16.49 -5.46 20.41
C LEU A 316 15.65 -4.71 21.46
N CYS A 317 14.49 -4.20 21.07
CA CYS A 317 13.59 -3.49 21.96
C CYS A 317 12.77 -4.39 22.89
N THR A 318 12.53 -5.65 22.55
CA THR A 318 11.58 -6.52 23.30
C THR A 318 12.26 -7.62 24.10
N VAL A 319 13.31 -8.25 23.57
CA VAL A 319 13.99 -9.39 24.20
C VAL A 319 14.53 -9.07 25.61
N PRO A 320 15.20 -7.92 25.87
CA PRO A 320 15.71 -7.63 27.21
C PRO A 320 14.63 -7.67 28.29
N TRP A 321 13.45 -7.12 28.00
CA TRP A 321 12.33 -7.11 28.92
C TRP A 321 11.72 -8.50 29.11
N LEU A 322 11.60 -9.28 28.04
CA LEU A 322 11.10 -10.66 28.11
C LEU A 322 12.01 -11.55 28.96
N LEU A 323 13.32 -11.35 28.89
CA LEU A 323 14.31 -12.03 29.74
C LEU A 323 14.16 -11.65 31.21
N LEU A 324 13.87 -10.39 31.52
CA LEU A 324 13.63 -9.92 32.89
C LEU A 324 12.33 -10.48 33.48
N ILE A 325 11.27 -10.53 32.66
CA ILE A 325 9.95 -11.00 33.09
C ILE A 325 9.99 -12.50 33.39
N ASN A 326 10.69 -13.30 32.58
CA ASN A 326 10.77 -14.79 32.59
C ASN A 326 9.72 -15.50 33.48
N ASN A 327 8.44 -15.23 33.19
CA ASN A 327 7.30 -15.72 33.95
C ASN A 327 6.42 -16.54 33.02
N VAL A 328 6.21 -17.80 33.40
CA VAL A 328 5.43 -18.78 32.66
C VAL A 328 3.99 -18.29 32.43
N TRP A 329 3.39 -17.59 33.40
CA TRP A 329 2.04 -17.03 33.26
C TRP A 329 1.93 -15.98 32.16
N ILE A 330 2.95 -15.12 32.01
CA ILE A 330 2.95 -14.07 30.99
C ILE A 330 3.11 -14.70 29.58
N LYS A 331 3.89 -15.78 29.46
CA LYS A 331 3.98 -16.55 28.21
C LYS A 331 2.63 -17.17 27.86
N TYR A 332 1.94 -17.80 28.82
CA TYR A 332 0.61 -18.37 28.59
C TYR A 332 -0.42 -17.29 28.23
N LEU A 333 -0.45 -16.18 28.95
CA LEU A 333 -1.35 -15.06 28.66
C LEU A 333 -1.11 -14.50 27.25
N GLY A 334 0.15 -14.27 26.88
CA GLY A 334 0.52 -13.84 25.53
C GLY A 334 0.09 -14.84 24.46
N GLY A 335 0.27 -16.14 24.70
CA GLY A 335 -0.20 -17.19 23.80
C GLY A 335 -1.72 -17.22 23.63
N VAL A 336 -2.49 -17.07 24.72
CA VAL A 336 -3.96 -17.03 24.67
C VAL A 336 -4.45 -15.81 23.90
N ILE A 337 -3.88 -14.62 24.17
CA ILE A 337 -4.20 -13.40 23.43
C ILE A 337 -3.90 -13.58 21.94
N ALA A 338 -2.75 -14.17 21.60
CA ALA A 338 -2.37 -14.41 20.22
C ALA A 338 -3.29 -15.42 19.51
N ILE A 339 -3.77 -16.45 20.21
CA ILE A 339 -4.78 -17.38 19.69
C ILE A 339 -6.08 -16.63 19.38
N ILE A 340 -6.60 -15.84 20.33
CA ILE A 340 -7.85 -15.08 20.14
C ILE A 340 -7.72 -14.11 18.97
N ALA A 341 -6.61 -13.37 18.90
CA ALA A 341 -6.33 -12.44 17.80
C ALA A 341 -6.27 -13.15 16.44
N SER A 342 -5.48 -14.23 16.33
CA SER A 342 -5.34 -14.98 15.09
C SER A 342 -6.65 -15.60 14.60
N LEU A 343 -7.50 -16.11 15.50
CA LEU A 343 -8.83 -16.61 15.16
C LEU A 343 -9.76 -15.48 14.71
N GLY A 344 -9.72 -14.32 15.36
CA GLY A 344 -10.47 -13.13 14.96
C GLY A 344 -10.11 -12.70 13.54
N TRP A 345 -8.83 -12.53 13.24
CA TRP A 345 -8.38 -12.18 11.89
C TRP A 345 -8.71 -13.26 10.86
N MET A 346 -8.57 -14.54 11.21
CA MET A 346 -8.91 -15.64 10.29
C MET A 346 -10.41 -15.61 9.91
N ILE A 347 -11.30 -15.37 10.88
CA ILE A 347 -12.73 -15.24 10.61
C ILE A 347 -13.00 -14.04 9.70
N GLU A 348 -12.39 -12.89 9.97
CA GLU A 348 -12.53 -11.69 9.14
C GLU A 348 -12.11 -11.93 7.69
N ARG A 349 -10.99 -12.63 7.47
CA ARG A 349 -10.50 -12.96 6.11
C ARG A 349 -11.37 -14.00 5.40
N ILE A 350 -12.05 -14.88 6.14
CA ILE A 350 -13.01 -15.82 5.56
C ILE A 350 -14.33 -15.11 5.20
N SER A 351 -14.83 -14.24 6.09
CA SER A 351 -16.11 -13.55 5.90
C SER A 351 -16.04 -12.28 5.06
N ASN A 352 -14.85 -11.69 4.87
CA ASN A 352 -14.61 -10.36 4.30
C ASN A 352 -15.40 -9.24 5.01
N GLU A 353 -15.69 -9.43 6.30
CA GLU A 353 -16.46 -8.50 7.12
C GLU A 353 -15.69 -8.19 8.41
N PRO A 354 -15.54 -6.92 8.79
CA PRO A 354 -14.80 -6.54 9.98
C PRO A 354 -15.50 -7.07 11.22
N ASN A 355 -14.72 -7.51 12.21
CA ASN A 355 -15.26 -7.98 13.48
C ASN A 355 -14.74 -7.16 14.66
N ILE A 356 -15.45 -7.29 15.79
CA ILE A 356 -15.18 -6.52 17.01
C ILE A 356 -13.79 -6.85 17.57
N ILE A 357 -13.32 -8.10 17.44
CA ILE A 357 -12.02 -8.53 17.97
C ILE A 357 -10.89 -7.78 17.26
N SER A 358 -10.89 -7.77 15.93
CA SER A 358 -9.89 -7.06 15.12
C SER A 358 -9.90 -5.57 15.40
N ALA A 359 -11.08 -4.94 15.44
CA ALA A 359 -11.23 -3.51 15.70
C ALA A 359 -10.67 -3.09 17.07
N GLN A 360 -10.83 -3.93 18.10
CA GLN A 360 -10.27 -3.68 19.43
C GLN A 360 -8.74 -3.82 19.44
N ILE A 361 -8.19 -4.81 18.73
CA ILE A 361 -6.74 -5.04 18.65
C ILE A 361 -6.05 -3.87 17.93
N GLU A 362 -6.65 -3.35 16.87
CA GLU A 362 -6.13 -2.19 16.13
C GLU A 362 -6.08 -0.92 16.99
N GLN A 363 -7.07 -0.67 17.84
CA GLN A 363 -7.06 0.49 18.75
C GLN A 363 -5.94 0.44 19.81
N ILE A 364 -5.47 -0.76 20.15
CA ILE A 364 -4.41 -0.96 21.15
C ILE A 364 -3.01 -0.72 20.53
N GLN A 365 -2.89 -0.64 19.19
CA GLN A 365 -1.61 -0.52 18.49
C GLN A 365 -0.74 0.68 18.92
N GLY A 366 0.58 0.42 18.96
CA GLY A 366 1.62 1.40 18.64
C GLY A 366 2.09 2.32 19.78
N LYS A 367 1.22 2.87 20.62
CA LYS A 367 1.65 3.91 21.58
C LYS A 367 2.17 3.36 22.91
N TRP A 368 1.63 2.24 23.37
CA TRP A 368 1.84 1.79 24.75
C TRP A 368 2.45 0.40 24.89
N PHE A 369 2.56 -0.39 23.80
CA PHE A 369 2.99 -1.78 23.90
C PHE A 369 4.38 -1.95 24.54
N ILE A 370 5.40 -1.25 24.03
CA ILE A 370 6.75 -1.29 24.59
C ILE A 370 6.77 -0.73 26.02
N LEU A 371 5.98 0.31 26.29
CA LEU A 371 5.90 0.93 27.62
C LEU A 371 5.26 0.00 28.66
N VAL A 372 4.17 -0.69 28.29
CA VAL A 372 3.51 -1.72 29.10
C VAL A 372 4.48 -2.87 29.37
N LEU A 373 5.20 -3.32 28.35
CA LEU A 373 6.17 -4.42 28.45
C LEU A 373 7.35 -4.02 29.36
N ALA A 374 7.84 -2.79 29.26
CA ALA A 374 8.86 -2.23 30.15
C ALA A 374 8.36 -2.11 31.60
N ILE A 375 7.15 -1.59 31.83
CA ILE A 375 6.53 -1.49 33.16
C ILE A 375 6.38 -2.89 33.78
N MET A 376 5.84 -3.86 33.03
CA MET A 376 5.72 -5.24 33.50
C MET A 376 7.08 -5.83 33.87
N ALA A 377 8.12 -5.56 33.10
CA ALA A 377 9.47 -6.03 33.39
C ALA A 377 10.06 -5.38 34.64
N ILE A 378 9.85 -4.09 34.86
CA ILE A 378 10.29 -3.38 36.07
C ILE A 378 9.56 -3.95 37.31
N ILE A 379 8.24 -4.17 37.22
CA ILE A 379 7.45 -4.76 38.32
C ILE A 379 7.90 -6.20 38.60
N ALA A 380 8.10 -7.02 37.56
CA ALA A 380 8.58 -8.39 37.71
C ALA A 380 9.99 -8.44 38.34
N TYR A 381 10.89 -7.54 37.94
CA TYR A 381 12.21 -7.42 38.53
C TYR A 381 12.14 -6.97 39.99
N GLY A 382 11.36 -5.94 40.30
CA GLY A 382 11.18 -5.41 41.65
C GLY A 382 10.60 -6.45 42.62
N THR A 383 9.57 -7.18 42.21
CA THR A 383 8.97 -8.25 43.02
C THR A 383 9.96 -9.39 43.29
N ARG A 384 10.79 -9.76 42.30
CA ARG A 384 11.84 -10.76 42.45
C ARG A 384 12.93 -10.29 43.42
N TRP A 385 13.34 -9.03 43.32
CA TRP A 385 14.36 -8.42 44.19
C TRP A 385 13.90 -8.33 45.66
N VAL A 386 12.65 -7.93 45.90
CA VAL A 386 12.06 -7.92 47.26
C VAL A 386 12.00 -9.34 47.84
N ARG A 387 11.58 -10.33 47.04
CA ARG A 387 11.49 -11.73 47.48
C ARG A 387 12.85 -12.32 47.84
N THR A 388 13.91 -11.98 47.10
CA THR A 388 15.27 -12.43 47.41
C THR A 388 15.82 -11.79 48.69
N ARG A 389 15.44 -10.53 48.99
CA ARG A 389 15.84 -9.84 50.22
C ARG A 389 15.05 -10.25 51.46
N SER A 390 13.80 -10.70 51.31
CA SER A 390 13.02 -11.24 52.44
C SER A 390 13.43 -12.66 52.85
N LEU A 391 14.28 -13.33 52.05
CA LEU A 391 14.78 -14.68 52.29
C LEU A 391 16.27 -14.72 52.71
N SER A 392 16.92 -13.55 52.76
CA SER A 392 18.28 -13.32 53.28
C SER A 392 18.20 -12.59 54.61
#